data_AF-A0A1F9K9J4-F1
#
_entry.id   AF-A0A1F9K9J4-F1
#
_cell.length_a   1.000
_cell.length_b   1.000
_cell.length_c   1.000
_cell.angle_alpha   90.00
_cell.angle_beta   90.00
_cell.angle_gamma   90.00
#
_symmetry.space_group_name_H-M   'P 1'
#
loop_
_entity.id
_entity.type
_entity.pdbx_description
1 polymer ?
#
loop_
_entity_poly.entity_id
_entity_poly.type
_entity_poly.pdbx_seq_one_letter_code
_entity_poly.pdbx_strand_id
1 'polypeptide(L)'
;MCGAVIGGIQAIGLKYGRVEKWVDKTPAMESSGKLIEEFRERFGTVSCQRLVEDFSNFNSPERKEHCARFVAFVAGWLEPILNGQEKR
;
A
#
# COMPACT_ATOMS: atom_id res chain seq x y z
N MET A 1 -2.66 1.47 -10.59
CA MET A 1 -2.70 0.97 -9.19
C MET A 1 -3.04 2.13 -8.26
N CYS A 2 -3.62 1.88 -7.08
CA CYS A 2 -3.90 2.88 -6.05
C CYS A 2 -2.59 3.53 -5.59
N GLY A 3 -2.60 4.87 -5.44
CA GLY A 3 -1.41 5.62 -5.03
C GLY A 3 -0.91 5.25 -3.62
N ALA A 4 -1.83 4.96 -2.69
CA ALA A 4 -1.47 4.52 -1.34
C ALA A 4 -0.68 3.20 -1.37
N VAL A 5 -1.13 2.22 -2.16
CA VAL A 5 -0.46 0.91 -2.31
C VAL A 5 0.93 1.08 -2.91
N ILE A 6 1.07 1.90 -3.96
CA ILE A 6 2.38 2.20 -4.56
C ILE A 6 3.32 2.85 -3.55
N GLY A 7 2.85 3.85 -2.81
CA GLY A 7 3.64 4.50 -1.76
C GLY A 7 4.09 3.51 -0.68
N GLY A 8 3.24 2.55 -0.31
CA GLY A 8 3.61 1.51 0.65
C GLY A 8 4.66 0.53 0.12
N ILE A 9 4.55 0.10 -1.15
CA ILE A 9 5.58 -0.72 -1.80
C ILE A 9 6.92 0.03 -1.84
N GLN A 10 6.90 1.32 -2.11
CA GLN A 10 8.11 2.15 -2.09
C GLN A 10 8.72 2.25 -0.69
N ALA A 11 7.91 2.44 0.35
CA ALA A 11 8.38 2.47 1.73
C ALA A 11 9.00 1.13 2.17
N ILE A 12 8.40 0.00 1.77
CA ILE A 12 8.97 -1.34 1.95
C ILE A 12 10.32 -1.45 1.21
N GLY A 13 10.39 -0.95 -0.01
CA GLY A 13 11.63 -0.90 -0.78
C GLY A 13 12.74 -0.06 -0.12
N LEU A 14 12.39 1.03 0.56
CA LEU A 14 13.37 1.82 1.32
C LEU A 14 13.96 1.05 2.51
N LYS A 15 13.18 0.14 3.11
CA LYS A 15 13.63 -0.63 4.29
C LYS A 15 14.29 -1.97 3.94
N TYR A 16 13.71 -2.70 3.00
CA TYR A 16 14.10 -4.08 2.65
C TYR A 16 14.57 -4.24 1.21
N GLY A 17 14.60 -3.15 0.44
CA GLY A 17 15.04 -3.18 -0.95
C GLY A 17 16.51 -3.54 -1.09
N ARG A 18 16.86 -4.01 -2.28
CA ARG A 18 18.24 -4.33 -2.62
C ARG A 18 19.04 -3.06 -2.86
N VAL A 19 20.19 -2.94 -2.20
CA VAL A 19 21.19 -1.90 -2.49
C VAL A 19 22.19 -2.34 -3.57
N GLU A 20 22.34 -3.66 -3.76
CA GLU A 20 23.20 -4.26 -4.77
C GLU A 20 22.51 -5.47 -5.42
N LYS A 21 22.94 -5.86 -6.62
CA LYS A 21 22.23 -6.88 -7.43
C LYS A 21 22.10 -8.25 -6.76
N TRP A 22 23.03 -8.60 -5.87
CA TRP A 22 23.12 -9.90 -5.18
C TRP A 22 22.40 -9.95 -3.83
N VAL A 23 21.92 -8.82 -3.30
CA VAL A 23 21.13 -8.80 -2.06
C VAL A 23 19.81 -9.53 -2.30
N ASP A 24 19.35 -10.30 -1.31
CA ASP A 24 18.06 -11.00 -1.41
C ASP A 24 16.90 -10.00 -1.52
N LYS A 25 16.03 -10.20 -2.50
CA LYS A 25 14.82 -9.38 -2.71
C LYS A 25 13.59 -9.92 -1.98
N THR A 26 13.67 -11.14 -1.45
CA THR A 26 12.53 -11.87 -0.89
C THR A 26 11.81 -11.08 0.22
N PRO A 27 12.50 -10.45 1.19
CA PRO A 27 11.82 -9.69 2.25
C PRO A 27 10.95 -8.54 1.72
N ALA A 28 11.48 -7.77 0.75
CA ALA A 28 10.72 -6.70 0.11
C ALA A 28 9.58 -7.24 -0.77
N MET A 29 9.81 -8.32 -1.52
CA MET A 29 8.80 -8.93 -2.39
C MET A 29 7.64 -9.50 -1.59
N GLU A 30 7.90 -10.28 -0.55
CA GLU A 30 6.86 -10.89 0.28
C GLU A 30 6.06 -9.84 1.04
N SER A 31 6.73 -8.84 1.64
CA SER A 31 6.04 -7.75 2.33
C SER A 31 5.16 -6.94 1.37
N SER A 32 5.66 -6.63 0.18
CA SER A 32 4.88 -5.93 -0.85
C SER A 32 3.69 -6.76 -1.32
N GLY A 33 3.88 -8.07 -1.52
CA GLY A 33 2.83 -9.00 -1.90
C GLY A 33 1.71 -9.08 -0.87
N LYS A 34 2.08 -9.20 0.42
CA LYS A 34 1.12 -9.20 1.53
C LYS A 34 0.33 -7.90 1.60
N LEU A 35 0.98 -6.74 1.46
CA LEU A 35 0.27 -5.45 1.42
C LEU A 35 -0.75 -5.40 0.26
N ILE A 36 -0.36 -5.86 -0.92
CA ILE A 36 -1.25 -5.88 -2.10
C ILE A 36 -2.46 -6.77 -1.86
N GLU A 37 -2.26 -7.97 -1.29
CA GLU A 37 -3.34 -8.92 -1.06
C GLU A 37 -4.29 -8.43 0.04
N GLU A 38 -3.77 -8.01 1.20
CA GLU A 38 -4.56 -7.44 2.30
C GLU A 38 -5.38 -6.21 1.85
N PHE A 39 -4.79 -5.35 1.01
CA PHE A 39 -5.52 -4.23 0.43
C PHE A 39 -6.64 -4.70 -0.50
N ARG A 40 -6.38 -5.71 -1.34
CA ARG A 40 -7.37 -6.26 -2.27
C ARG A 40 -8.49 -6.97 -1.54
N GLU A 41 -8.19 -7.79 -0.53
CA GLU A 41 -9.19 -8.47 0.29
C GLU A 41 -10.11 -7.45 0.98
N ARG A 42 -9.53 -6.36 1.49
CA ARG A 42 -10.29 -5.33 2.20
C ARG A 42 -11.10 -4.40 1.31
N PHE A 43 -10.60 -4.06 0.11
CA PHE A 43 -11.19 -3.03 -0.75
C PHE A 43 -11.62 -3.54 -2.15
N GLY A 44 -11.53 -4.84 -2.40
CA GLY A 44 -11.94 -5.53 -3.63
C GLY A 44 -10.98 -5.39 -4.81
N THR A 45 -10.18 -4.33 -4.89
CA THR A 45 -9.22 -4.13 -5.99
C THR A 45 -8.08 -3.20 -5.59
N VAL A 46 -6.99 -3.24 -6.37
CA VAL A 46 -5.88 -2.27 -6.26
C VAL A 46 -5.89 -1.23 -7.38
N SER A 47 -6.90 -1.23 -8.25
CA SER A 47 -7.03 -0.23 -9.31
C SER A 47 -7.65 1.06 -8.78
N CYS A 48 -6.89 2.16 -8.79
CA CYS A 48 -7.39 3.48 -8.38
C CYS A 48 -8.69 3.85 -9.10
N GLN A 49 -8.74 3.61 -10.40
CA GLN A 49 -9.90 3.93 -11.23
C GLN A 49 -11.16 3.20 -10.77
N ARG A 50 -11.05 1.90 -10.45
CA ARG A 50 -12.19 1.10 -9.98
C ARG A 50 -12.61 1.46 -8.55
N LEU A 51 -11.64 1.79 -7.69
CA LEU A 51 -11.93 2.22 -6.32
C LEU A 51 -12.71 3.54 -6.24
N VAL A 52 -12.66 4.36 -7.29
CA VAL A 52 -13.33 5.67 -7.32
C VAL A 52 -14.37 5.78 -8.43
N GLU A 53 -14.81 4.65 -9.00
CA GLU A 53 -15.67 4.63 -10.20
C GLU A 53 -17.06 5.26 -9.95
N ASP A 54 -17.55 5.21 -8.71
CA ASP A 54 -18.83 5.80 -8.31
C ASP A 54 -18.79 7.32 -8.09
N PHE A 55 -17.61 7.95 -8.16
CA PHE A 55 -17.47 9.40 -7.95
C PHE A 55 -17.45 10.15 -9.28
N SER A 56 -18.55 10.84 -9.60
CA SER A 56 -18.67 11.66 -10.82
C SER A 56 -17.75 12.89 -10.83
N ASN A 57 -17.46 13.46 -9.66
CA ASN A 57 -16.52 14.58 -9.49
C ASN A 57 -15.27 14.10 -8.75
N PHE A 58 -14.17 14.00 -9.47
CA PHE A 58 -12.90 13.61 -8.86
C PHE A 58 -12.50 14.58 -7.74
N ASN A 59 -12.80 15.87 -7.81
CA ASN A 59 -12.39 16.82 -6.77
C ASN A 59 -13.31 16.87 -5.55
N SER A 60 -14.34 16.02 -5.48
CA SER A 60 -15.32 16.08 -4.39
C SER A 60 -14.71 15.75 -3.02
N PRO A 61 -15.20 16.37 -1.93
CA PRO A 61 -14.80 16.04 -0.57
C PRO A 61 -15.01 14.56 -0.23
N GLU A 62 -16.12 13.98 -0.69
CA GLU A 62 -16.50 12.59 -0.42
C GLU A 62 -15.50 11.61 -1.05
N ARG A 63 -15.03 11.89 -2.27
CA ARG A 63 -13.98 11.09 -2.92
C ARG A 63 -12.66 11.21 -2.14
N LYS A 64 -12.29 12.42 -1.71
CA LYS A 64 -11.06 12.63 -0.95
C LYS A 64 -11.08 11.90 0.39
N GLU A 65 -12.21 11.94 1.11
CA GLU A 65 -12.43 11.17 2.33
C GLU A 65 -12.34 9.66 2.06
N HIS A 66 -12.96 9.20 0.97
CA HIS A 66 -12.86 7.81 0.54
C HIS A 66 -11.40 7.38 0.30
N CYS A 67 -10.60 8.20 -0.40
CA CYS A 67 -9.17 7.95 -0.59
C CYS A 67 -8.35 8.03 0.70
N ALA A 68 -8.70 8.91 1.64
CA ALA A 68 -7.99 9.06 2.91
C ALA A 68 -8.02 7.76 3.73
N ARG A 69 -9.12 6.99 3.68
CA ARG A 69 -9.22 5.68 4.32
C ARG A 69 -8.21 4.66 3.77
N PHE A 70 -7.92 4.71 2.47
CA PHE A 70 -6.89 3.85 1.86
C PHE A 70 -5.49 4.21 2.35
N VAL A 71 -5.21 5.52 2.44
CA VAL A 71 -3.93 6.01 2.97
C VAL A 71 -3.78 5.60 4.44
N ALA A 72 -4.81 5.80 5.26
CA ALA A 72 -4.81 5.42 6.67
C ALA A 72 -4.59 3.92 6.86
N PHE A 73 -5.25 3.07 6.06
CA PHE A 73 -5.04 1.63 6.08
C PHE A 73 -3.58 1.27 5.76
N VAL A 74 -3.04 1.77 4.64
CA VAL A 74 -1.67 1.44 4.23
C VAL A 74 -0.65 1.95 5.25
N ALA A 75 -0.82 3.16 5.79
CA ALA A 75 0.04 3.71 6.82
C ALA A 75 0.03 2.86 8.10
N GLY A 76 -1.15 2.48 8.59
CA GLY A 76 -1.27 1.61 9.78
C GLY A 76 -0.72 0.20 9.53
N TRP A 77 -0.83 -0.32 8.31
CA TRP A 77 -0.24 -1.61 7.93
C TRP A 77 1.30 -1.55 7.93
N LEU A 78 1.88 -0.44 7.47
CA LEU A 78 3.33 -0.24 7.40
C LEU A 78 3.98 0.09 8.74
N GLU A 79 3.27 0.74 9.66
CA GLU A 79 3.81 1.19 10.95
C GLU A 79 4.66 0.12 11.68
N PRO A 80 4.16 -1.12 11.94
CA PRO A 80 4.97 -2.13 12.62
C PRO A 80 6.20 -2.56 11.82
N ILE A 81 6.10 -2.59 10.49
CA ILE A 81 7.20 -2.97 9.60
C ILE A 81 8.30 -1.90 9.65
N LEU A 82 7.92 -0.63 9.53
CA LEU A 82 8.87 0.48 9.51
C LEU A 82 9.51 0.72 10.89
N ASN A 83 8.77 0.51 11.98
CA ASN A 83 9.26 0.68 13.35
C ASN A 83 9.97 -0.56 13.92
N GLY A 84 10.02 -1.68 13.19
CA GLY A 84 10.73 -2.90 13.62
C GLY A 84 9.97 -3.71 14.69
N GLN A 85 8.65 -3.54 14.77
CA GLN A 85 7.75 -4.27 15.68
C GLN A 85 7.07 -5.46 14.98
N GLU A 86 7.78 -6.12 14.09
CA GLU A 86 7.24 -7.19 13.24
C GLU A 86 6.73 -8.34 14.12
N LYS A 87 5.42 -8.61 14.04
CA LYS A 87 4.81 -9.77 14.73
C LYS A 87 5.38 -11.04 14.10
N ARG A 88 6.29 -11.70 14.82
CA ARG A 88 6.73 -13.07 14.53
C ARG A 88 5.59 -14.06 14.72
#